data_AF-A0A0G0P9X4-F1
#
_entry.id   AF-A0A0G0P9X4-F1
#
_cell.length_a   1.000
_cell.length_b   1.000
_cell.length_c   1.000
_cell.angle_alpha   90.00
_cell.angle_beta   90.00
_cell.angle_gamma   90.00
#
_symmetry.space_group_name_H-M   'P 1'
#
loop_
_entity.id
_entity.type
_entity.pdbx_description
1 polymer ?
#
loop_
_entity_poly.entity_id
_entity_poly.type
_entity_poly.pdbx_seq_one_letter_code
_entity_poly.pdbx_strand_id
1 'polypeptide(L)'
;MHEWWFLHYQLLIKSGLTKTDLKNVVESKKIALRPGALDFFDFLYSHKIPLVILSSAGVGAETIALYLEKFAKLYDNIYIASNEFVWDKNEKALGVKEPIIHTFNKDFSAVKEFSFYKKIENRKNVILLGDVLGDADMLNGFEYDNVIKIGFLNENSQGELAAFKNNYDIIILNDGTMDHILESFKQAFDVVILNDGPMDFVNILLKELLIH
;
A
#
# COMPACT_ATOMS: atom_id res chain seq x y z
N MET A 1 8.00 -15.12 -7.76
CA MET A 1 7.25 -14.26 -6.80
C MET A 1 6.18 -15.04 -6.05
N HIS A 2 5.27 -15.76 -6.72
CA HIS A 2 4.25 -16.56 -6.03
C HIS A 2 4.84 -17.56 -5.01
N GLU A 3 5.80 -18.40 -5.42
CA GLU A 3 6.47 -19.35 -4.50
C GLU A 3 7.13 -18.66 -3.31
N TRP A 4 7.78 -17.50 -3.52
CA TRP A 4 8.42 -16.76 -2.45
C TRP A 4 7.42 -16.28 -1.39
N TRP A 5 6.30 -15.68 -1.82
CA TRP A 5 5.24 -15.26 -0.91
C TRP A 5 4.56 -16.44 -0.22
N PHE A 6 4.28 -17.51 -0.94
CA PHE A 6 3.71 -18.73 -0.36
C PHE A 6 4.61 -19.28 0.75
N LEU A 7 5.91 -19.45 0.47
CA LEU A 7 6.89 -19.94 1.46
C LEU A 7 7.04 -18.97 2.64
N HIS A 8 7.03 -17.65 2.39
CA HIS A 8 7.06 -16.63 3.44
C HIS A 8 5.88 -16.78 4.40
N TYR A 9 4.66 -16.90 3.90
CA TYR A 9 3.47 -17.09 4.73
C TYR A 9 3.49 -18.43 5.47
N GLN A 10 3.92 -19.51 4.82
CA GLN A 10 4.09 -20.81 5.48
C GLN A 10 5.08 -20.74 6.65
N LEU A 11 6.18 -19.99 6.50
CA LEU A 11 7.14 -19.79 7.58
C LEU A 11 6.53 -19.00 8.76
N LEU A 12 5.80 -17.92 8.49
CA LEU A 12 5.11 -17.15 9.55
C LEU A 12 4.10 -18.02 10.31
N ILE A 13 3.30 -18.82 9.60
CA ILE A 13 2.35 -19.77 10.19
C ILE A 13 3.07 -20.81 11.04
N LYS A 14 4.15 -21.42 10.52
CA LYS A 14 4.93 -22.45 11.21
C LYS A 14 5.63 -21.90 12.46
N SER A 15 6.06 -20.64 12.43
CA SER A 15 6.63 -19.93 13.58
C SER A 15 5.57 -19.54 14.62
N GLY A 16 4.29 -19.72 14.31
CA GLY A 16 3.19 -19.53 15.24
C GLY A 16 2.66 -18.10 15.32
N LEU A 17 2.71 -17.35 14.22
CA LEU A 17 2.15 -16.00 14.11
C LEU A 17 0.75 -15.89 14.74
N THR A 18 0.56 -14.86 15.56
CA THR A 18 -0.71 -14.52 16.21
C THR A 18 -1.15 -13.09 15.91
N LYS A 19 -2.43 -12.77 16.18
CA LYS A 19 -2.89 -11.37 16.12
C LYS A 19 -2.18 -10.44 17.11
N THR A 20 -1.70 -10.97 18.23
CA THR A 20 -0.89 -10.20 19.19
C THR A 20 0.42 -9.75 18.57
N ASP A 21 1.05 -10.59 17.73
CA ASP A 21 2.28 -10.22 17.02
C ASP A 21 2.02 -9.05 16.06
N LEU A 22 0.86 -9.01 15.40
CA LEU A 22 0.48 -7.89 14.52
C LEU A 22 0.40 -6.57 15.31
N LYS A 23 -0.22 -6.60 16.50
CA LYS A 23 -0.30 -5.44 17.40
C LYS A 23 1.10 -5.00 17.83
N ASN A 24 1.98 -5.95 18.16
CA ASN A 24 3.36 -5.66 18.53
C ASN A 24 4.15 -5.00 17.39
N VAL A 25 3.92 -5.43 16.14
CA VAL A 25 4.52 -4.82 14.95
C VAL A 25 4.06 -3.35 14.79
N VAL A 26 2.77 -3.08 14.94
CA VAL A 26 2.20 -1.72 14.92
C VAL A 26 2.77 -0.82 16.03
N GLU A 27 3.13 -1.41 17.17
CA GLU A 27 3.77 -0.70 18.29
C GLU A 27 5.29 -0.58 18.18
N SER A 28 5.93 -1.31 17.28
CA SER A 28 7.40 -1.44 17.23
C SER A 28 8.18 -0.16 16.86
N LYS A 29 7.48 0.93 16.49
CA LYS A 29 8.05 2.18 15.92
C LYS A 29 8.92 1.95 14.67
N LYS A 30 8.90 0.74 14.10
CA LYS A 30 9.55 0.37 12.82
C LYS A 30 8.59 0.47 11.64
N ILE A 31 7.53 1.24 11.78
CA ILE A 31 6.62 1.59 10.70
C ILE A 31 6.40 3.08 10.88
N ALA A 32 6.60 3.84 9.82
CA ALA A 32 6.33 5.28 9.77
C ALA A 32 5.51 5.63 8.53
N LEU A 33 4.58 6.58 8.69
CA LEU A 33 3.94 7.23 7.56
C LEU A 33 4.84 8.35 7.03
N ARG A 34 4.74 8.63 5.72
CA ARG A 34 5.33 9.84 5.14
C ARG A 34 4.76 11.10 5.81
N PRO A 35 5.55 12.17 5.98
CA PRO A 35 5.04 13.47 6.41
C PRO A 35 3.85 13.93 5.55
N GLY A 36 2.79 14.42 6.21
CA GLY A 36 1.54 14.84 5.56
C GLY A 36 0.52 13.73 5.29
N ALA A 37 0.86 12.45 5.53
CA ALA A 37 -0.08 11.34 5.29
C ALA A 37 -1.35 11.39 6.14
N LEU A 38 -1.25 11.85 7.40
CA LEU A 38 -2.43 11.99 8.27
C LEU A 38 -3.42 13.02 7.72
N ASP A 39 -2.91 14.17 7.28
CA ASP A 39 -3.70 15.24 6.67
C ASP A 39 -4.28 14.80 5.33
N PHE A 40 -3.54 13.97 4.59
CA PHE A 40 -4.01 13.35 3.36
C PHE A 40 -5.23 12.45 3.58
N PHE A 41 -5.21 11.58 4.60
CA PHE A 41 -6.38 10.77 4.93
C PHE A 41 -7.59 11.62 5.30
N ASP A 42 -7.38 12.68 6.09
CA ASP A 42 -8.45 13.63 6.49
C ASP A 42 -9.03 14.38 5.30
N PHE A 43 -8.16 14.80 4.37
CA PHE A 43 -8.56 15.48 3.15
C PHE A 43 -9.44 14.58 2.28
N LEU A 44 -9.02 13.34 2.00
CA LEU A 44 -9.81 12.42 1.18
C LEU A 44 -11.16 12.11 1.83
N TYR A 45 -11.18 11.90 3.15
CA TYR A 45 -12.41 11.62 3.87
C TYR A 45 -13.39 12.79 3.83
N SER A 46 -12.93 14.01 4.13
CA SER A 46 -13.77 15.21 4.10
C SER A 46 -14.36 15.52 2.72
N HIS A 47 -13.68 15.11 1.65
CA HIS A 47 -14.15 15.26 0.27
C HIS A 47 -14.85 14.01 -0.29
N LYS A 48 -15.04 12.96 0.54
CA LYS A 48 -15.68 11.69 0.15
C LYS A 48 -15.01 11.03 -1.07
N ILE A 49 -13.69 11.16 -1.15
CA ILE A 49 -12.86 10.53 -2.18
C ILE A 49 -12.47 9.14 -1.69
N PRO A 50 -12.85 8.05 -2.37
CA PRO A 50 -12.39 6.71 -2.06
C PRO A 50 -10.86 6.60 -2.12
N LEU A 51 -10.28 5.99 -1.10
CA LEU A 51 -8.88 5.57 -1.08
C LEU A 51 -8.82 4.05 -1.15
N VAL A 52 -8.22 3.50 -2.20
CA VAL A 52 -7.92 2.07 -2.29
C VAL A 52 -6.45 1.86 -1.98
N ILE A 53 -6.18 1.23 -0.84
CA ILE A 53 -4.85 0.74 -0.48
C ILE A 53 -4.73 -0.66 -1.07
N LEU A 54 -4.02 -0.77 -2.18
CA LEU A 54 -3.71 -2.05 -2.79
C LEU A 54 -2.30 -2.42 -2.36
N SER A 55 -2.15 -3.59 -1.75
CA SER A 55 -0.93 -4.04 -1.09
C SER A 55 -0.57 -5.44 -1.51
N SER A 56 0.71 -5.67 -1.81
CA SER A 56 1.27 -7.03 -1.81
C SER A 56 2.05 -7.35 -0.54
N ALA A 57 2.19 -6.39 0.39
CA ALA A 57 3.22 -6.42 1.41
C ALA A 57 2.79 -7.09 2.73
N GLY A 58 3.78 -7.74 3.35
CA GLY A 58 3.86 -7.98 4.78
C GLY A 58 2.83 -8.93 5.39
N VAL A 59 2.39 -8.56 6.60
CA VAL A 59 1.51 -9.30 7.50
C VAL A 59 0.01 -9.09 7.22
N GLY A 60 -0.31 -8.50 6.06
CA GLY A 60 -1.64 -8.50 5.47
C GLY A 60 -2.54 -7.31 5.84
N ALA A 61 -3.76 -7.33 5.31
CA ALA A 61 -4.74 -6.24 5.41
C ALA A 61 -5.01 -5.78 6.86
N GLU A 62 -4.99 -6.73 7.80
CA GLU A 62 -5.25 -6.47 9.21
C GLU A 62 -4.15 -5.61 9.87
N THR A 63 -2.88 -5.75 9.47
CA THR A 63 -1.81 -4.88 10.00
C THR A 63 -1.96 -3.44 9.51
N ILE A 64 -2.33 -3.25 8.23
CA ILE A 64 -2.59 -1.93 7.65
C ILE A 64 -3.75 -1.27 8.41
N ALA A 65 -4.85 -2.00 8.60
CA ALA A 65 -6.03 -1.53 9.32
C ALA A 65 -5.67 -1.12 10.76
N LEU A 66 -5.01 -1.99 11.52
CA LEU A 66 -4.57 -1.70 12.90
C LEU A 66 -3.66 -0.46 12.97
N TYR A 67 -2.77 -0.30 11.98
CA TYR A 67 -1.87 0.85 11.94
C TYR A 67 -2.62 2.16 11.66
N LEU A 68 -3.60 2.17 10.76
CA LEU A 68 -4.46 3.33 10.53
C LEU A 68 -5.38 3.64 11.72
N GLU A 69 -5.93 2.61 12.38
CA GLU A 69 -6.75 2.74 13.59
C GLU A 69 -5.98 3.41 14.73
N LYS A 70 -4.69 3.08 14.91
CA LYS A 70 -3.82 3.72 15.90
C LYS A 70 -3.78 5.24 15.79
N PHE A 71 -3.91 5.79 14.58
CA PHE A 71 -3.96 7.23 14.33
C PHE A 71 -5.38 7.78 14.20
N ALA A 72 -6.41 6.96 14.44
CA ALA A 72 -7.81 7.26 14.17
C ALA A 72 -8.07 7.70 12.71
N LYS A 73 -7.36 7.09 11.75
CA LYS A 73 -7.45 7.39 10.32
C LYS A 73 -8.04 6.28 9.47
N LEU A 74 -8.50 5.17 10.06
CA LEU A 74 -9.23 4.14 9.33
C LEU A 74 -10.67 4.61 9.06
N TYR A 75 -10.84 5.42 8.02
CA TYR A 75 -12.13 5.98 7.60
C TYR A 75 -12.91 5.01 6.70
N ASP A 76 -14.21 5.24 6.55
CA ASP A 76 -15.11 4.38 5.76
C ASP A 76 -14.92 4.50 4.23
N ASN A 77 -14.21 5.54 3.78
CA ASN A 77 -13.77 5.72 2.40
C ASN A 77 -12.46 5.00 2.08
N ILE A 78 -11.81 4.37 3.07
CA ILE A 78 -10.58 3.59 2.88
C ILE A 78 -10.92 2.12 2.67
N TYR A 79 -10.42 1.57 1.57
CA TYR A 79 -10.58 0.18 1.18
C TYR A 79 -9.21 -0.48 1.08
N ILE A 80 -9.01 -1.57 1.82
CA ILE A 80 -7.73 -2.29 1.84
C ILE A 80 -7.90 -3.59 1.05
N ALA A 81 -7.11 -3.75 -0.01
CA ALA A 81 -6.94 -4.99 -0.75
C ALA A 81 -5.51 -5.48 -0.55
N SER A 82 -5.35 -6.52 0.27
CA SER A 82 -4.06 -7.11 0.61
C SER A 82 -4.24 -8.61 0.88
N ASN A 83 -3.13 -9.31 1.10
CA ASN A 83 -3.15 -10.69 1.58
C ASN A 83 -3.78 -10.75 2.99
N GLU A 84 -4.47 -11.85 3.29
CA GLU A 84 -5.15 -12.02 4.57
C GLU A 84 -4.86 -13.41 5.16
N PHE A 85 -4.54 -13.46 6.44
CA PHE A 85 -4.42 -14.73 7.16
C PHE A 85 -5.79 -15.29 7.52
N VAL A 86 -5.86 -16.62 7.57
CA VAL A 86 -6.95 -17.36 8.20
C VAL A 86 -6.56 -17.64 9.65
N TRP A 87 -7.34 -17.13 10.59
CA TRP A 87 -7.08 -17.26 12.03
C TRP A 87 -7.88 -18.40 12.65
N ASP A 88 -7.30 -19.11 13.61
CA ASP A 88 -8.04 -20.03 14.47
C ASP A 88 -8.78 -19.29 15.60
N LYS A 89 -9.53 -20.04 16.40
CA LYS A 89 -10.27 -19.54 17.57
C LYS A 89 -9.38 -18.91 18.66
N ASN A 90 -8.08 -19.18 18.65
CA ASN A 90 -7.10 -18.64 19.58
C ASN A 90 -6.27 -17.52 18.92
N GLU A 91 -6.73 -16.97 17.79
CA GLU A 91 -6.06 -15.91 17.04
C GLU A 91 -4.67 -16.29 16.50
N LYS A 92 -4.42 -17.58 16.26
CA LYS A 92 -3.20 -18.09 15.61
C LYS A 92 -3.42 -18.31 14.12
N ALA A 93 -2.44 -17.95 13.29
CA ALA A 93 -2.52 -18.14 11.86
C ALA A 93 -2.55 -19.63 11.49
N LEU A 94 -3.50 -20.03 10.65
CA LEU A 94 -3.65 -21.38 10.10
C LEU A 94 -3.33 -21.46 8.61
N GLY A 95 -3.45 -20.34 7.90
CA GLY A 95 -3.36 -20.28 6.44
C GLY A 95 -3.35 -18.85 5.96
N VAL A 96 -3.25 -18.67 4.64
CA VAL A 96 -3.41 -17.40 3.93
C VAL A 96 -4.54 -17.58 2.90
N LYS A 97 -5.36 -16.56 2.70
CA LYS A 97 -6.41 -16.57 1.68
C LYS A 97 -5.79 -16.50 0.28
N GLU A 98 -6.37 -17.26 -0.64
CA GLU A 98 -6.00 -17.23 -2.06
C GLU A 98 -7.01 -16.37 -2.86
N PRO A 99 -6.59 -15.75 -3.97
CA PRO A 99 -5.22 -15.74 -4.50
C PRO A 99 -4.28 -14.82 -3.72
N ILE A 100 -3.02 -15.24 -3.53
CA ILE A 100 -1.98 -14.36 -2.98
C ILE A 100 -1.68 -13.21 -3.95
N ILE A 101 -1.84 -11.98 -3.46
CA ILE A 101 -1.43 -10.74 -4.12
C ILE A 101 0.08 -10.54 -3.94
N HIS A 102 0.77 -10.32 -5.05
CA HIS A 102 2.21 -10.10 -5.14
C HIS A 102 2.52 -9.05 -6.22
N THR A 103 3.75 -8.55 -6.28
CA THR A 103 4.17 -7.45 -7.17
C THR A 103 3.75 -7.57 -8.64
N PHE A 104 3.61 -8.80 -9.19
CA PHE A 104 3.24 -9.02 -10.60
C PHE A 104 1.75 -9.35 -10.88
N ASN A 105 0.89 -9.42 -9.86
CA ASN A 105 -0.57 -9.66 -10.05
C ASN A 105 -1.41 -8.69 -9.21
N LYS A 106 -0.77 -7.63 -8.71
CA LYS A 106 -1.36 -6.59 -7.90
C LYS A 106 -2.00 -5.56 -8.81
N ASP A 107 -3.09 -5.95 -9.44
CA ASP A 107 -3.88 -5.09 -10.32
C ASP A 107 -5.37 -5.19 -10.00
N PHE A 108 -6.17 -4.34 -10.65
CA PHE A 108 -7.60 -4.29 -10.42
C PHE A 108 -8.37 -5.52 -10.91
N SER A 109 -7.74 -6.45 -11.64
CA SER A 109 -8.33 -7.76 -11.91
C SER A 109 -8.45 -8.58 -10.63
N ALA A 110 -7.49 -8.45 -9.70
CA ALA A 110 -7.58 -9.06 -8.37
C ALA A 110 -8.56 -8.31 -7.45
N VAL A 111 -8.72 -7.00 -7.65
CA VAL A 111 -9.58 -6.14 -6.81
C VAL A 111 -11.08 -6.28 -7.12
N LYS A 112 -11.45 -6.72 -8.33
CA LYS A 112 -12.86 -6.91 -8.74
C LYS A 112 -13.65 -7.83 -7.83
N GLU A 113 -12.99 -8.79 -7.19
CA GLU A 113 -13.61 -9.74 -6.26
C GLU A 113 -13.89 -9.12 -4.88
N PHE A 114 -13.34 -7.95 -4.57
CA PHE A 114 -13.56 -7.29 -3.30
C PHE A 114 -14.93 -6.58 -3.27
N SER A 115 -15.63 -6.71 -2.15
CA SER A 115 -16.97 -6.15 -1.95
C SER A 115 -17.06 -4.62 -2.16
N PHE A 116 -15.95 -3.91 -1.99
CA PHE A 116 -15.89 -2.46 -2.18
C PHE A 116 -15.81 -2.05 -3.66
N TYR A 117 -15.52 -2.94 -4.60
CA TYR A 117 -15.30 -2.59 -6.01
C TYR A 117 -16.49 -1.82 -6.61
N LYS A 118 -17.73 -2.23 -6.29
CA LYS A 118 -18.96 -1.53 -6.73
C LYS A 118 -19.06 -0.09 -6.25
N LYS A 119 -18.36 0.28 -5.18
CA LYS A 119 -18.33 1.65 -4.64
C LYS A 119 -17.41 2.57 -5.46
N ILE A 120 -16.53 2.01 -6.28
CA ILE A 120 -15.49 2.73 -7.01
C ILE A 120 -15.53 2.50 -8.52
N GLU A 121 -16.23 1.48 -9.04
CA GLU A 121 -16.24 1.10 -10.46
C GLU A 121 -16.65 2.22 -11.43
N ASN A 122 -17.44 3.20 -10.95
CA ASN A 122 -17.89 4.35 -11.75
C ASN A 122 -17.00 5.59 -11.62
N ARG A 123 -15.88 5.53 -10.87
CA ARG A 123 -14.97 6.66 -10.65
C ARG A 123 -13.97 6.72 -11.80
N LYS A 124 -14.05 7.76 -12.64
CA LYS A 124 -13.27 7.86 -13.88
C LYS A 124 -12.03 8.76 -13.80
N ASN A 125 -11.87 9.55 -12.74
CA ASN A 125 -10.72 10.43 -12.52
C ASN A 125 -9.86 9.88 -11.36
N VAL A 126 -8.67 9.38 -11.69
CA VAL A 126 -7.85 8.58 -10.80
C VAL A 126 -6.52 9.26 -10.49
N ILE A 127 -6.08 9.18 -9.23
CA ILE A 127 -4.66 9.34 -8.88
C ILE A 127 -4.10 8.01 -8.41
N LEU A 128 -2.96 7.62 -8.98
CA LEU A 128 -2.22 6.43 -8.61
C LEU A 128 -0.92 6.83 -7.93
N LEU A 129 -0.67 6.24 -6.76
CA LEU A 129 0.51 6.47 -5.93
C LEU A 129 1.27 5.14 -5.78
N GLY A 130 2.52 5.09 -6.26
CA GLY A 130 3.35 3.88 -6.24
C GLY A 130 4.81 4.18 -5.95
N ASP A 131 5.56 3.19 -5.49
CA ASP A 131 6.98 3.34 -5.14
C ASP A 131 7.90 2.37 -5.89
N VAL A 132 7.31 1.48 -6.69
CA VAL A 132 8.03 0.58 -7.61
C VAL A 132 7.44 0.65 -9.01
N LEU A 133 8.16 0.18 -10.02
CA LEU A 133 7.66 0.20 -11.40
C LEU A 133 6.36 -0.60 -11.58
N GLY A 134 6.23 -1.75 -10.90
CA GLY A 134 5.03 -2.58 -10.98
C GLY A 134 3.76 -1.91 -10.44
N ASP A 135 3.89 -0.88 -9.61
CA ASP A 135 2.72 -0.16 -9.10
C ASP A 135 2.04 0.70 -10.19
N ALA A 136 2.77 1.09 -11.24
CA ALA A 136 2.21 1.83 -12.36
C ALA A 136 1.14 1.03 -13.12
N ASP A 137 1.16 -0.29 -12.96
CA ASP A 137 0.24 -1.26 -13.56
C ASP A 137 -0.94 -1.61 -12.66
N MET A 138 -1.03 -1.06 -11.43
CA MET A 138 -2.13 -1.39 -10.50
C MET A 138 -3.50 -1.18 -11.13
N LEU A 139 -3.64 -0.19 -12.02
CA LEU A 139 -4.88 0.13 -12.73
C LEU A 139 -5.30 -0.85 -13.83
N ASN A 140 -4.49 -1.86 -14.15
CA ASN A 140 -4.87 -2.85 -15.14
C ASN A 140 -6.18 -3.54 -14.71
N GLY A 141 -7.18 -3.50 -15.60
CA GLY A 141 -8.52 -4.02 -15.33
C GLY A 141 -9.50 -3.02 -14.68
N PHE A 142 -9.08 -1.79 -14.38
CA PHE A 142 -9.95 -0.69 -13.93
C PHE A 142 -10.26 0.27 -15.09
N GLU A 143 -11.52 0.68 -15.24
CA GLU A 143 -11.91 1.64 -16.27
C GLU A 143 -11.83 3.08 -15.76
N TYR A 144 -11.05 3.92 -16.43
CA TYR A 144 -10.87 5.34 -16.10
C TYR A 144 -10.78 6.21 -17.37
N ASP A 145 -11.13 7.50 -17.25
CA ASP A 145 -11.00 8.50 -18.31
C ASP A 145 -9.72 9.31 -18.15
N ASN A 146 -9.37 9.67 -16.91
CA ASN A 146 -8.20 10.47 -16.58
C ASN A 146 -7.41 9.81 -15.45
N VAL A 147 -6.07 9.82 -15.58
CA VAL A 147 -5.16 9.31 -14.55
C VAL A 147 -3.97 10.26 -14.38
N ILE A 148 -3.54 10.44 -13.12
CA ILE A 148 -2.22 10.97 -12.78
C ILE A 148 -1.47 9.91 -11.98
N LYS A 149 -0.31 9.49 -12.46
CA LYS A 149 0.57 8.53 -11.78
C LYS A 149 1.70 9.28 -11.08
N ILE A 150 1.80 9.12 -9.77
CA ILE A 150 2.86 9.71 -8.94
C ILE A 150 3.73 8.58 -8.38
N GLY A 151 5.01 8.60 -8.73
CA GLY A 151 6.00 7.61 -8.33
C GLY A 151 6.92 8.15 -7.24
N PHE A 152 7.08 7.43 -6.13
CA PHE A 152 8.08 7.73 -5.11
C PHE A 152 9.34 6.91 -5.35
N LEU A 153 10.44 7.55 -5.74
CA LEU A 153 11.71 6.89 -6.01
C LEU A 153 12.66 7.07 -4.81
N ASN A 154 12.69 6.09 -3.90
CA ASN A 154 13.39 6.20 -2.61
C ASN A 154 14.90 5.95 -2.69
N GLU A 155 15.36 5.05 -3.58
CA GLU A 155 16.78 4.75 -3.79
C GLU A 155 17.13 5.00 -5.26
N ASN A 156 18.16 5.82 -5.50
CA ASN A 156 18.42 6.38 -6.81
C ASN A 156 19.54 5.60 -7.51
N SER A 157 19.21 4.46 -8.12
CA SER A 157 20.06 3.93 -9.18
C SER A 157 19.76 4.70 -10.48
N GLN A 158 20.78 5.16 -11.22
CA GLN A 158 20.57 5.94 -12.45
C GLN A 158 19.67 5.22 -13.48
N GLY A 159 19.59 3.89 -13.41
CA GLY A 159 18.71 3.08 -14.25
C GLY A 159 17.22 3.18 -13.90
N GLU A 160 16.88 3.29 -12.61
CA GLU A 160 15.49 3.32 -12.16
C GLU A 160 14.80 4.65 -12.48
N LEU A 161 15.51 5.78 -12.38
CA LEU A 161 14.91 7.09 -12.70
C LEU A 161 14.42 7.17 -14.16
N ALA A 162 15.16 6.61 -15.11
CA ALA A 162 14.75 6.59 -16.50
C ALA A 162 13.48 5.76 -16.70
N ALA A 163 13.38 4.61 -16.02
CA ALA A 163 12.19 3.78 -16.06
C ALA A 163 10.99 4.47 -15.38
N PHE A 164 11.19 5.15 -14.25
CA PHE A 164 10.13 5.91 -13.57
C PHE A 164 9.60 7.03 -14.46
N LYS A 165 10.47 7.77 -15.16
CA LYS A 165 10.06 8.83 -16.10
C LYS A 165 9.20 8.34 -17.26
N ASN A 166 9.33 7.06 -17.62
CA ASN A 166 8.51 6.46 -18.67
C ASN A 166 7.16 5.94 -18.16
N ASN A 167 7.00 5.74 -16.85
CA ASN A 167 5.83 5.07 -16.25
C ASN A 167 5.00 5.97 -15.31
N TYR A 168 5.56 7.08 -14.82
CA TYR A 168 4.94 8.02 -13.89
C TYR A 168 4.96 9.44 -14.45
N ASP A 169 3.86 10.18 -14.26
CA ASP A 169 3.72 11.57 -14.69
C ASP A 169 4.48 12.53 -13.76
N ILE A 170 4.49 12.21 -12.46
CA ILE A 170 5.17 12.97 -11.41
C ILE A 170 6.08 12.01 -10.64
N ILE A 171 7.31 12.43 -10.39
CA ILE A 171 8.28 11.66 -9.60
C ILE A 171 8.67 12.47 -8.37
N ILE A 172 8.52 11.85 -7.21
CA ILE A 172 8.97 12.39 -5.93
C ILE A 172 10.22 11.59 -5.55
N LEU A 173 11.36 12.27 -5.46
CA LEU A 173 12.64 11.65 -5.12
C LEU A 173 12.79 11.53 -3.60
N ASN A 174 13.33 10.40 -3.14
CA ASN A 174 13.58 10.06 -1.74
C ASN A 174 12.27 10.08 -0.91
N ASP A 175 12.34 10.63 0.30
CA ASP A 175 11.22 10.80 1.22
C ASP A 175 10.53 12.17 1.09
N GLY A 176 10.34 12.66 -0.14
CA GLY A 176 9.61 13.90 -0.37
C GLY A 176 8.20 13.89 0.27
N THR A 177 7.76 15.06 0.74
CA THR A 177 6.52 15.19 1.52
C THR A 177 5.27 15.08 0.64
N MET A 178 4.14 14.74 1.26
CA MET A 178 2.83 14.72 0.59
C MET A 178 2.24 16.14 0.39
N ASP A 179 2.89 17.20 0.87
CA ASP A 179 2.31 18.55 0.90
C ASP A 179 2.05 19.10 -0.52
N HIS A 180 2.99 18.87 -1.44
CA HIS A 180 2.84 19.27 -2.85
C HIS A 180 1.74 18.48 -3.58
N ILE A 181 1.48 17.25 -3.14
CA ILE A 181 0.39 16.43 -3.65
C ILE A 181 -0.94 17.06 -3.22
N LEU A 182 -1.08 17.45 -1.95
CA LEU A 182 -2.30 18.08 -1.41
C LEU A 182 -2.67 19.38 -2.12
N GLU A 183 -1.70 20.23 -2.47
CA GLU A 183 -1.96 21.47 -3.21
C GLU A 183 -2.45 21.20 -4.64
N SER A 184 -1.93 20.15 -5.27
CA SER A 184 -2.32 19.72 -6.63
C SER A 184 -3.69 19.04 -6.67
N PHE A 185 -4.11 18.43 -5.55
CA PHE A 185 -5.39 17.71 -5.39
C PHE A 185 -6.61 18.63 -5.27
N LYS A 186 -6.43 19.95 -5.29
CA LYS A 186 -7.54 20.91 -5.42
C LYS A 186 -8.21 20.89 -6.81
N GLN A 187 -7.73 20.06 -7.73
CA GLN A 187 -8.38 19.76 -9.02
C GLN A 187 -9.37 18.58 -8.88
N ALA A 188 -10.30 18.44 -9.84
CA ALA A 188 -11.40 17.47 -9.76
C ALA A 188 -10.90 16.01 -9.92
N PHE A 189 -10.79 15.28 -8.81
CA PHE A 189 -10.49 13.85 -8.78
C PHE A 189 -11.50 13.07 -7.97
N ASP A 190 -11.73 11.82 -8.37
CA ASP A 190 -12.85 11.02 -7.88
C ASP A 190 -12.41 9.75 -7.12
N VAL A 191 -11.15 9.30 -7.24
CA VAL A 191 -10.58 8.16 -6.50
C VAL A 191 -9.04 8.24 -6.41
N VAL A 192 -8.48 7.74 -5.32
CA VAL A 192 -7.02 7.57 -5.14
C VAL A 192 -6.71 6.09 -4.92
N ILE A 193 -5.70 5.59 -5.62
CA ILE A 193 -5.13 4.25 -5.43
C ILE A 193 -3.69 4.41 -4.93
N LEU A 194 -3.35 3.72 -3.85
CA LEU A 194 -2.04 3.80 -3.20
C LEU A 194 -1.51 2.40 -2.85
N ASN A 195 -0.20 2.20 -2.99
CA ASN A 195 0.52 1.10 -2.35
C ASN A 195 0.90 1.45 -0.90
N ASP A 196 0.66 0.55 0.05
CA ASP A 196 1.22 0.62 1.40
C ASP A 196 2.68 0.12 1.39
N GLY A 197 3.61 1.00 1.11
CA GLY A 197 4.99 0.71 1.45
C GLY A 197 5.20 0.89 2.96
N PRO A 198 5.48 -0.16 3.77
CA PRO A 198 6.35 0.04 4.92
C PRO A 198 7.74 0.43 4.39
N MET A 199 8.21 1.63 4.71
CA MET A 199 9.56 2.12 4.38
C MET A 199 10.70 1.41 5.16
N ASP A 200 10.41 0.29 5.80
CA ASP A 200 11.30 -0.31 6.80
C ASP A 200 11.86 -1.66 6.37
N PHE A 201 12.63 -1.63 5.29
CA PHE A 201 13.76 -2.55 5.10
C PHE A 201 15.08 -1.82 4.82
N VAL A 202 15.03 -0.56 4.40
CA VAL A 202 16.22 0.28 4.16
C VAL A 202 16.84 0.77 5.46
N ASN A 203 16.05 1.07 6.50
CA ASN A 203 16.56 1.49 7.82
C ASN A 203 17.17 0.36 8.67
N ILE A 204 16.87 -0.90 8.36
CA ILE A 204 17.48 -2.05 9.03
C ILE A 204 18.85 -2.36 8.41
N LEU A 205 19.00 -2.17 7.09
CA LEU A 205 20.30 -2.32 6.42
C LEU A 205 21.27 -1.15 6.73
N LEU A 206 20.75 0.07 6.92
CA LEU A 206 21.57 1.26 7.23
C LEU A 206 22.03 1.35 8.70
N LYS A 207 21.42 0.59 9.63
CA LYS A 207 21.89 0.49 11.03
C LYS A 207 22.95 -0.59 11.26
N GLU A 208 23.06 -1.57 10.37
CA GLU A 208 24.14 -2.59 10.45
C GLU A 208 25.38 -2.24 9.61
N LEU A 209 25.31 -1.22 8.74
CA LEU A 209 26.44 -0.78 7.91
C LEU A 209 27.16 0.49 8.39
N LEU A 210 26.83 1.01 9.59
CA LEU A 210 27.51 2.19 10.18
C LEU A 210 27.94 1.97 11.64
N ILE A 211 28.30 0.74 12.00
CA ILE A 211 29.35 0.53 13.02
C ILE A 211 30.64 0.20 12.25
N HIS A 212 31.21 1.23 11.64
CA HIS A 212 32.63 1.61 11.59
C HIS A 212 32.81 2.79 10.63
#